data_AF-A0A8S3ID61-F1
#
_entry.id   AF-A0A8S3ID61-F1
#
_cell.length_a   1.000
_cell.length_b   1.000
_cell.length_c   1.000
_cell.angle_alpha   90.00
_cell.angle_beta   90.00
_cell.angle_gamma   90.00
#
_symmetry.space_group_name_H-M   'P 1'
#
loop_
_entity.id
_entity.type
_entity.pdbx_description
1 polymer ?
#
loop_
_entity_poly.entity_id
_entity_poly.type
_entity_poly.pdbx_seq_one_letter_code
_entity_poly.pdbx_strand_id
1 'polypeptide(L)'
;NIEWCADIFDKFVLVDQSIGLGDTVVRKYTPARLNQAQCVISFYCSESDKPIYVTDSGVRKIGTLVLDMFSDGYMSINRNNSFSSFKDRRREIQTRMVFGDTEIKVSALDMTTGKCVRATIDFLNK
;
A
#
# COMPACT_ATOMS: atom_id res chain seq x y z
N ASN A 1 8.36 -15.32 9.77
CA ASN A 1 9.24 -14.32 9.13
C ASN A 1 8.55 -13.91 7.84
N ILE A 2 7.95 -12.73 7.75
CA ILE A 2 7.28 -12.28 6.50
C ILE A 2 8.38 -11.60 5.68
N GLU A 3 8.93 -12.33 4.72
CA GLU A 3 9.79 -11.74 3.71
C GLU A 3 8.96 -10.73 2.93
N TRP A 4 9.32 -9.46 3.00
CA TRP A 4 8.76 -8.44 2.11
C TRP A 4 9.39 -8.62 0.73
N CYS A 5 9.04 -9.71 0.06
CA CYS A 5 9.31 -9.87 -1.37
C CYS A 5 8.35 -8.96 -2.13
N ALA A 6 8.86 -8.26 -3.14
CA ALA A 6 8.08 -7.33 -3.98
C ALA A 6 6.84 -7.99 -4.62
N ASP A 7 6.80 -9.32 -4.62
CA ASP A 7 5.83 -10.12 -5.35
C ASP A 7 4.82 -10.88 -4.47
N ILE A 8 4.84 -10.73 -3.14
CA ILE A 8 3.82 -11.36 -2.29
C ILE A 8 2.47 -10.68 -2.49
N PHE A 9 1.43 -11.50 -2.69
CA PHE A 9 0.05 -11.02 -2.73
C PHE A 9 -0.45 -10.73 -1.31
N ASP A 10 -0.35 -9.48 -0.87
CA ASP A 10 -0.95 -9.02 0.39
C ASP A 10 -2.47 -8.87 0.24
N LYS A 11 -3.23 -9.72 0.95
CA LYS A 11 -4.69 -9.80 0.83
C LYS A 11 -5.35 -8.73 1.69
N PHE A 12 -6.03 -7.79 1.03
CA PHE A 12 -6.87 -6.79 1.71
C PHE A 12 -8.25 -7.36 2.02
N VAL A 13 -8.83 -8.09 1.07
CA VAL A 13 -10.10 -8.79 1.19
C VAL A 13 -9.99 -10.15 0.51
N LEU A 14 -10.77 -11.13 0.98
CA LEU A 14 -10.85 -12.47 0.38
C LEU A 14 -12.04 -12.58 -0.57
N VAL A 15 -11.96 -13.55 -1.48
CA VAL A 15 -13.12 -13.99 -2.28
C VAL A 15 -14.24 -14.40 -1.31
N ASP A 16 -15.48 -14.03 -1.65
CA ASP A 16 -16.69 -14.25 -0.85
C ASP A 16 -16.70 -13.60 0.55
N GLN A 17 -15.72 -12.77 0.88
CA GLN A 17 -15.76 -11.98 2.10
C GLN A 17 -16.85 -10.92 1.98
N SER A 18 -17.80 -10.94 2.92
CA SER A 18 -18.82 -9.89 3.02
C SER A 18 -18.16 -8.56 3.43
N ILE A 19 -18.35 -7.54 2.60
CA ILE A 19 -17.86 -6.18 2.80
C ILE A 19 -19.05 -5.24 2.57
N GLY A 20 -19.32 -4.37 3.54
CA GLY A 20 -20.37 -3.37 3.46
C GLY A 20 -19.99 -2.19 2.58
N LEU A 21 -21.01 -1.47 2.10
CA LEU A 21 -20.81 -0.20 1.39
C LEU A 21 -20.16 0.84 2.31
N GLY A 22 -19.05 1.42 1.86
CA GLY A 22 -18.26 2.37 2.63
C GLY A 22 -17.24 1.73 3.57
N ASP A 23 -17.21 0.40 3.67
CA ASP A 23 -16.23 -0.29 4.49
C ASP A 23 -14.82 0.02 4.03
N THR A 24 -13.92 0.07 5.00
CA THR A 24 -12.56 0.51 4.78
C THR A 24 -11.56 -0.48 5.32
N VAL A 25 -10.67 -0.95 4.46
CA VAL A 25 -9.51 -1.76 4.83
C VAL A 25 -8.26 -0.89 4.80
N VAL A 26 -7.45 -0.98 5.85
CA VAL A 26 -6.19 -0.25 5.99
C VAL A 26 -5.03 -1.22 6.11
N ARG A 27 -3.94 -0.92 5.39
CA ARG A 27 -2.64 -1.58 5.52
C ARG A 27 -1.54 -0.54 5.73
N LYS A 28 -0.51 -0.93 6.48
CA LYS A 28 0.63 -0.10 6.80
C LYS A 28 1.88 -0.71 6.20
N TYR A 29 2.65 0.10 5.51
CA TYR A 29 3.89 -0.30 4.87
C TYR A 29 5.03 0.60 5.31
N THR A 30 6.25 0.07 5.25
CA THR A 30 7.48 0.85 5.37
C THR A 30 8.23 0.75 4.04
N PRO A 31 8.80 1.86 3.52
CA PRO A 31 9.66 1.81 2.36
C PRO A 31 10.78 0.79 2.51
N ALA A 32 11.14 0.10 1.43
CA ALA A 32 12.20 -0.89 1.45
C ALA A 32 13.58 -0.27 1.71
N ARG A 33 13.76 1.02 1.34
CA ARG A 33 15.02 1.76 1.52
C ARG A 33 14.75 3.12 2.15
N LEU A 34 15.67 3.57 3.01
CA LEU A 34 15.59 4.87 3.72
C LEU A 34 15.49 6.07 2.76
N ASN A 35 16.22 6.03 1.64
CA ASN A 35 16.29 7.11 0.65
C ASN A 35 15.46 6.81 -0.60
N GLN A 36 14.39 6.03 -0.44
CA GLN A 36 13.54 5.68 -1.56
C GLN A 36 12.80 6.93 -2.08
N ALA A 37 12.98 7.21 -3.37
CA ALA A 37 12.43 8.36 -4.07
C ALA A 37 10.90 8.32 -4.19
N GLN A 38 10.36 7.13 -4.45
CA GLN A 38 8.94 6.91 -4.72
C GLN A 38 8.48 5.60 -4.10
N CYS A 39 7.26 5.58 -3.55
CA CYS A 39 6.57 4.36 -3.15
C CYS A 39 5.53 4.03 -4.22
N VAL A 40 5.69 2.88 -4.88
CA VAL A 40 4.74 2.38 -5.87
C VAL A 40 3.88 1.31 -5.21
N ILE A 41 2.58 1.52 -5.17
CA ILE A 41 1.60 0.60 -4.59
C ILE A 41 0.74 0.08 -5.74
N SER A 42 0.92 -1.18 -6.09
CA SER A 42 0.12 -1.85 -7.11
C SER A 42 -1.04 -2.59 -6.46
N PHE A 43 -2.23 -2.45 -7.04
CA PHE A 43 -3.45 -3.09 -6.59
C PHE A 43 -3.75 -4.25 -7.52
N TYR A 44 -4.11 -5.40 -6.97
CA TYR A 44 -4.35 -6.63 -7.71
C TYR A 44 -5.69 -7.27 -7.32
N CYS A 45 -6.30 -7.99 -8.25
CA CYS A 45 -7.43 -8.88 -8.00
C CYS A 45 -7.10 -10.30 -8.48
N SER A 46 -7.73 -11.30 -7.88
CA SER A 46 -7.67 -12.70 -8.31
C SER A 46 -9.03 -13.35 -8.10
N GLU A 47 -9.36 -14.31 -8.95
CA GLU A 47 -10.52 -15.21 -8.76
C GLU A 47 -10.15 -16.42 -7.88
N SER A 48 -8.86 -16.66 -7.64
CA SER A 48 -8.39 -17.68 -6.71
C SER A 48 -8.57 -17.21 -5.26
N ASP A 49 -8.96 -18.13 -4.37
CA ASP A 49 -9.03 -17.91 -2.93
C ASP A 49 -7.64 -17.86 -2.27
N LYS A 50 -6.62 -18.43 -2.94
CA LYS A 50 -5.27 -18.64 -2.41
C LYS A 50 -4.16 -18.15 -3.35
N PRO A 51 -4.20 -16.89 -3.86
CA PRO A 51 -3.02 -16.33 -4.49
C PRO A 51 -1.91 -16.19 -3.44
N ILE A 52 -0.70 -16.53 -3.84
CA ILE A 52 0.54 -16.37 -3.08
C ILE A 52 1.36 -15.23 -3.67
N TYR A 53 1.45 -15.16 -5.00
CA TYR A 53 2.24 -14.18 -5.73
C TYR A 53 1.40 -13.31 -6.66
N VAL A 54 1.87 -12.09 -6.93
CA VAL A 54 1.27 -11.19 -7.92
C VAL A 54 1.38 -11.71 -9.36
N THR A 55 2.24 -12.70 -9.59
CA THR A 55 2.46 -13.39 -10.87
C THR A 55 1.67 -14.69 -11.01
N ASP A 56 0.91 -15.08 -9.98
CA ASP A 56 0.10 -16.30 -10.06
C ASP A 56 -0.94 -16.20 -11.17
N SER A 57 -1.26 -17.34 -11.79
CA SER A 57 -2.28 -17.42 -12.83
C SER A 57 -3.62 -16.86 -12.33
N GLY A 58 -4.25 -16.00 -13.12
CA GLY A 58 -5.52 -15.35 -12.77
C GLY A 58 -5.37 -14.08 -11.92
N VAL A 59 -4.16 -13.77 -11.42
CA VAL A 59 -3.90 -12.48 -10.78
C VAL A 59 -3.78 -11.39 -11.83
N ARG A 60 -4.51 -10.29 -11.65
CA ARG A 60 -4.47 -9.13 -12.54
C ARG A 60 -4.22 -7.86 -11.76
N LYS A 61 -3.34 -7.00 -12.29
CA LYS A 61 -3.17 -5.64 -11.80
C LYS A 61 -4.40 -4.81 -12.20
N ILE A 62 -4.99 -4.15 -11.22
CA ILE A 62 -6.21 -3.33 -11.37
C ILE A 62 -5.99 -1.84 -11.11
N GLY A 63 -4.83 -1.48 -10.57
CA GLY A 63 -4.51 -0.09 -10.31
C GLY A 63 -3.08 0.10 -9.81
N THR A 64 -2.62 1.34 -9.81
CA THR A 64 -1.33 1.71 -9.24
C THR A 64 -1.41 3.11 -8.66
N LEU A 65 -0.82 3.29 -7.48
CA LEU A 65 -0.53 4.60 -6.90
C LEU A 65 0.97 4.80 -6.87
N VAL A 66 1.42 6.01 -7.22
CA VAL A 66 2.82 6.43 -7.10
C VAL A 66 2.87 7.60 -6.13
N LEU A 67 3.55 7.40 -5.01
CA LEU A 67 3.70 8.41 -3.96
C LEU A 67 5.14 8.91 -3.94
N ASP A 68 5.32 10.20 -4.24
CA ASP A 68 6.64 10.84 -4.18
C ASP A 68 7.10 11.00 -2.74
N MET A 69 8.27 10.43 -2.47
CA MET A 69 8.84 10.30 -1.14
C MET A 69 10.06 11.20 -0.91
N PHE A 70 10.50 11.98 -1.90
CA PHE A 70 11.51 13.02 -1.69
C PHE A 70 11.06 13.97 -0.57
N SER A 71 11.80 13.96 0.54
CA SER A 71 11.59 14.78 1.71
C SER A 71 12.95 15.16 2.29
N ASP A 72 13.23 16.46 2.30
CA ASP A 72 14.46 17.03 2.86
C ASP A 72 14.52 16.88 4.40
N GLY A 73 13.40 16.54 5.05
CA GLY A 73 13.29 16.42 6.51
C GLY A 73 13.54 15.03 7.09
N TYR A 74 13.23 13.94 6.37
CA TYR A 74 13.38 12.57 6.93
C TYR A 74 14.85 12.20 7.19
N MET A 75 15.75 12.62 6.30
CA MET A 75 17.18 12.47 6.50
C MET A 75 17.70 13.37 7.64
N SER A 76 17.13 14.57 7.82
CA SER A 76 17.57 15.52 8.87
C SER A 76 17.13 15.09 10.27
N ILE A 77 15.93 14.52 10.44
CA ILE A 77 15.43 14.04 11.73
C ILE A 77 16.27 12.85 12.26
N ASN A 78 16.83 12.04 11.36
CA ASN A 78 17.58 10.84 11.72
C ASN A 78 19.09 11.05 11.98
N ARG A 79 19.64 12.25 11.75
CA ARG A 79 21.09 12.52 11.97
C ARG A 79 21.45 12.92 13.39
N ASN A 80 20.50 13.42 14.18
CA ASN A 80 20.77 13.98 15.51
C ASN A 80 20.45 13.03 16.67
N ASN A 81 20.04 11.79 16.39
CA ASN A 81 19.58 10.87 17.42
C ASN A 81 20.56 9.70 17.58
N SER A 82 21.06 9.55 18.80
CA SER A 82 21.94 8.49 19.29
C SER A 82 21.52 7.11 18.78
N PHE A 83 22.50 6.21 18.60
CA PHE A 83 22.39 4.84 18.07
C PHE A 83 21.26 3.93 18.62
N SER A 84 20.49 4.37 19.62
CA SER A 84 19.35 3.67 20.22
C SER A 84 17.98 3.98 19.58
N SER A 85 17.83 5.05 18.78
CA SER A 85 16.51 5.49 18.28
C SER A 85 16.15 5.08 16.84
N PHE A 86 17.06 4.40 16.11
CA PHE A 86 16.83 3.99 14.72
C PHE A 86 15.64 3.03 14.52
N LYS A 87 15.20 2.35 15.58
CA LYS A 87 13.99 1.51 15.54
C LYS A 87 12.69 2.33 15.58
N ASP A 88 12.73 3.59 16.01
CA ASP A 88 11.53 4.26 16.52
C ASP A 88 10.79 5.14 15.51
N ARG A 89 11.34 5.38 14.30
CA ARG A 89 10.66 6.15 13.24
C ARG A 89 10.90 5.65 11.83
N ARG A 90 10.63 4.35 11.59
CA ARG A 90 10.45 3.87 10.21
C ARG A 90 9.30 4.65 9.57
N ARG A 91 9.55 5.26 8.41
CA ARG A 91 8.53 5.99 7.65
C ARG A 91 7.32 5.08 7.40
N GLU A 92 6.14 5.50 7.83
CA GLU A 92 4.90 4.74 7.64
C GLU A 92 4.14 5.29 6.43
N ILE A 93 3.81 4.39 5.50
CA ILE A 93 2.88 4.64 4.41
C ILE A 93 1.59 3.88 4.70
N GLN A 94 0.49 4.62 4.89
CA GLN A 94 -0.82 4.05 5.14
C GLN A 94 -1.58 3.93 3.82
N THR A 95 -1.90 2.70 3.42
CA THR A 95 -2.77 2.42 2.28
C THR A 95 -4.18 2.15 2.75
N ARG A 96 -5.17 2.71 2.07
CA ARG A 96 -6.59 2.57 2.38
C ARG A 96 -7.36 2.17 1.13
N MET A 97 -8.20 1.15 1.25
CA MET A 97 -9.21 0.78 0.26
C MET A 97 -10.60 1.01 0.85
N VAL A 98 -11.43 1.78 0.17
CA VAL A 98 -12.83 2.04 0.52
C VAL A 98 -13.71 1.39 -0.53
N PHE A 99 -14.54 0.46 -0.11
CA PHE A 99 -15.38 -0.35 -1.00
C PHE A 99 -16.71 0.37 -1.22
N GLY A 100 -16.95 0.81 -2.45
CA GLY A 100 -18.26 1.27 -2.90
C GLY A 100 -19.06 0.11 -3.49
N ASP A 101 -20.14 0.45 -4.18
CA ASP A 101 -21.01 -0.53 -4.83
C ASP A 101 -20.32 -1.15 -6.06
N THR A 102 -19.86 -0.28 -6.96
CA THR A 102 -19.26 -0.66 -8.25
C THR A 102 -17.80 -0.25 -8.39
N GLU A 103 -17.28 0.45 -7.37
CA GLU A 103 -15.98 1.10 -7.39
C GLU A 103 -15.23 0.85 -6.09
N ILE A 104 -13.90 0.77 -6.18
CA ILE A 104 -13.02 0.78 -5.01
C ILE A 104 -12.19 2.06 -5.04
N LYS A 105 -12.32 2.89 -4.00
CA LYS A 105 -11.47 4.08 -3.84
C LYS A 105 -10.22 3.72 -3.07
N VAL A 106 -9.07 3.99 -3.64
CA VAL A 106 -7.77 3.66 -3.06
C VAL A 106 -6.97 4.91 -2.75
N SER A 107 -6.21 4.89 -1.66
CA SER A 107 -5.30 5.97 -1.31
C SER A 107 -4.05 5.49 -0.59
N ALA A 108 -2.98 6.26 -0.73
CA ALA A 108 -1.73 6.08 -0.01
C ALA A 108 -1.37 7.41 0.66
N LEU A 109 -1.13 7.38 1.98
CA LEU A 109 -0.78 8.53 2.81
C LEU A 109 0.60 8.28 3.42
N ASP A 110 1.54 9.18 3.16
CA ASP A 110 2.79 9.23 3.90
C ASP A 110 2.56 9.93 5.24
N MET A 111 2.58 9.17 6.33
CA MET A 111 2.33 9.68 7.68
C MET A 111 3.40 10.67 8.14
N THR A 112 4.56 10.68 7.49
CA THR A 112 5.67 11.59 7.85
C THR A 112 5.48 12.99 7.27
N THR A 113 4.99 13.08 6.03
CA THR A 113 4.87 14.38 5.33
C THR A 113 3.42 14.83 5.14
N GLY A 114 2.44 13.96 5.37
CA GLY A 114 1.03 14.21 5.06
C GLY A 114 0.70 14.13 3.57
N LYS A 115 1.68 13.87 2.69
CA LYS A 115 1.43 13.72 1.24
C LYS A 115 0.52 12.52 1.00
N CYS A 116 -0.51 12.73 0.19
CA CYS A 116 -1.51 11.72 -0.11
C CYS A 116 -1.79 11.65 -1.61
N VAL A 117 -1.81 10.44 -2.15
CA VAL A 117 -2.26 10.15 -3.52
C VAL A 117 -3.46 9.23 -3.50
N ARG A 118 -4.37 9.38 -4.46
CA ARG A 118 -5.66 8.68 -4.50
C ARG A 118 -6.04 8.31 -5.93
N ALA A 119 -6.80 7.24 -6.08
CA ALA A 119 -7.39 6.81 -7.34
C ALA A 119 -8.72 6.07 -7.09
N THR A 120 -9.51 5.89 -8.14
CA THR A 120 -10.70 5.04 -8.14
C THR A 120 -10.47 3.88 -9.11
N ILE A 121 -10.82 2.67 -8.69
CA ILE A 121 -10.79 1.47 -9.51
C ILE A 121 -12.24 1.09 -9.82
N ASP A 122 -12.62 1.21 -11.08
CA ASP A 122 -13.94 0.87 -11.59
C ASP A 122 -13.92 -0.55 -12.21
N PHE A 123 -14.94 -1.34 -11.89
CA PHE A 123 -15.11 -2.72 -12.36
C PHE A 123 -16.20 -2.88 -13.41
N LEU A 124 -16.98 -1.83 -13.73
CA LEU A 124 -18.09 -1.90 -14.68
C LEU A 124 -17.69 -1.63 -16.14
N ASN A 125 -16.56 -0.97 -16.38
CA ASN A 125 -16.13 -0.53 -17.71
C ASN A 125 -14.94 -1.35 -18.25
N LYS A 126 -14.94 -2.68 -18.05
CA LYS A 126 -13.87 -3.57 -18.52
C LYS A 126 -14.22 -4.28 -19.82
#